data_AF-A0A1H8QR85-F1
#
_entry.id   AF-A0A1H8QR85-F1
#
_cell.length_a   1.000
_cell.length_b   1.000
_cell.length_c   1.000
_cell.angle_alpha   90.00
_cell.angle_beta   90.00
_cell.angle_gamma   90.00
#
_symmetry.space_group_name_H-M   'P 1'
#
loop_
_entity.id
_entity.type
_entity.pdbx_description
1 polymer ?
#
loop_
_entity_poly.entity_id
_entity_poly.type
_entity_poly.pdbx_seq_one_letter_code
_entity_poly.pdbx_strand_id
1 'polypeptide(L)'
;MEGFVDVATLKDLAAGSDAITQACRCQQRDLSGWTAWPVGYRETDFAQIGTLGRHAPEEAILEEYHPAGTHYWSNAAPIAPRFHPYNQSTLWRCLGCQRLYLRHNDDGAYHVAPRIRLLQPALIVDAAHANDGREATVT
;
A
#
# COMPACT_ATOMS: atom_id res chain seq x y z
N MET A 1 17.81 -2.49 6.64
CA MET A 1 17.43 -3.60 5.75
C MET A 1 15.97 -3.85 5.99
N GLU A 2 15.14 -3.26 5.14
CA GLU A 2 13.69 -3.29 5.30
C GLU A 2 13.19 -4.61 4.69
N GLY A 3 12.52 -5.40 5.52
CA GLY A 3 12.12 -6.76 5.17
C GLY A 3 10.82 -6.80 4.36
N PHE A 4 10.67 -7.85 3.56
CA PHE A 4 9.40 -8.24 2.98
C PHE A 4 8.37 -8.52 4.09
N VAL A 5 7.16 -7.99 3.91
CA VAL A 5 6.03 -8.16 4.83
C VAL A 5 4.97 -9.01 4.13
N ASP A 6 4.80 -10.25 4.61
CA ASP A 6 3.74 -11.12 4.10
C ASP A 6 2.34 -10.71 4.57
N VAL A 7 1.30 -11.32 4.00
CA VAL A 7 -0.10 -10.93 4.26
C VAL A 7 -0.50 -11.17 5.72
N ALA A 8 0.03 -12.22 6.36
CA ALA A 8 -0.26 -12.51 7.77
C ALA A 8 0.32 -11.41 8.67
N THR A 9 1.60 -11.10 8.50
CA THR A 9 2.30 -10.01 9.21
C THR A 9 1.64 -8.66 8.95
N LEU A 10 1.22 -8.40 7.70
CA LEU A 10 0.52 -7.17 7.34
C LEU A 10 -0.80 -7.02 8.09
N LYS A 11 -1.58 -8.10 8.22
CA LYS A 11 -2.86 -8.09 8.97
C LYS A 11 -2.65 -7.79 10.45
N ASP A 12 -1.64 -8.40 11.08
CA ASP A 12 -1.31 -8.16 12.49
C ASP A 12 -0.90 -6.70 12.72
N LEU A 13 -0.03 -6.17 11.85
CA LEU A 13 0.38 -4.76 11.87
C LEU A 13 -0.81 -3.81 11.64
N ALA A 14 -1.70 -4.15 10.71
CA ALA A 14 -2.90 -3.35 10.41
C ALA A 14 -3.88 -3.31 11.59
N ALA A 15 -4.09 -4.43 12.28
CA ALA A 15 -4.93 -4.47 13.48
C ALA A 15 -4.39 -3.56 14.58
N GLY A 16 -3.07 -3.58 14.82
CA GLY A 16 -2.42 -2.66 15.77
C GLY A 16 -2.55 -1.20 15.37
N SER A 17 -2.45 -0.89 14.07
CA SER A 17 -2.64 0.46 13.53
C SER A 17 -4.08 0.97 13.67
N ASP A 18 -5.07 0.11 13.41
CA ASP A 18 -6.50 0.44 13.41
C ASP A 18 -7.02 0.72 14.83
N ALA A 19 -6.46 0.04 15.84
CA ALA A 19 -6.77 0.28 17.24
C ALA A 19 -6.35 1.67 17.77
N ILE A 20 -5.58 2.44 16.98
CA ILE A 20 -5.09 3.76 17.39
C ILE A 20 -6.22 4.77 17.25
N THR A 21 -6.65 5.33 18.38
CA THR A 21 -7.73 6.34 18.45
C THR A 21 -7.21 7.77 18.61
N GLN A 22 -5.93 7.95 18.93
CA GLN A 22 -5.32 9.27 19.13
C GLN A 22 -5.46 10.14 17.86
N ALA A 23 -5.93 11.37 18.02
CA ALA A 23 -5.94 12.35 16.95
C ALA A 23 -4.52 12.67 16.48
N CYS A 24 -4.31 12.71 15.17
CA CYS A 24 -3.00 13.00 14.59
C CYS A 24 -3.13 13.79 13.30
N ARG A 25 -2.09 14.58 13.00
CA ARG A 25 -2.00 15.35 11.76
C ARG A 25 -2.16 14.48 10.51
N CYS A 26 -1.68 13.23 10.55
CA CYS A 26 -1.77 12.28 9.43
C CYS A 26 -3.20 11.82 9.10
N GLN A 27 -4.21 12.25 9.87
CA GLN A 27 -5.64 11.98 9.64
C GLN A 27 -6.41 13.23 9.17
N GLN A 28 -5.73 14.36 8.93
CA GLN A 28 -6.37 15.61 8.46
C GLN A 28 -6.88 15.54 7.00
N ARG A 29 -6.53 14.50 6.27
CA ARG A 29 -6.91 14.27 4.87
C ARG A 29 -7.54 12.90 4.76
N ASP A 30 -8.51 12.75 3.86
CA ASP A 30 -9.04 11.43 3.54
C ASP A 30 -7.99 10.66 2.73
N LEU A 31 -7.42 9.63 3.37
CA LEU A 31 -6.43 8.73 2.79
C LEU A 31 -6.98 7.30 2.68
N SER A 32 -8.30 7.11 2.75
CA SER A 32 -8.90 5.77 2.73
C SER A 32 -8.73 5.05 1.37
N GLY A 33 -8.74 5.82 0.28
CA GLY A 33 -8.28 5.39 -1.04
C GLY A 33 -6.86 5.84 -1.35
N TRP A 34 -6.33 5.42 -2.51
CA TRP A 34 -5.10 5.99 -3.05
C TRP A 34 -5.29 7.48 -3.36
N THR A 35 -4.29 8.28 -3.00
CA THR A 35 -4.25 9.71 -3.32
C THR A 35 -2.81 10.14 -3.56
N ALA A 36 -2.64 11.26 -4.26
CA ALA A 36 -1.37 11.96 -4.28
C ALA A 36 -0.93 12.34 -2.86
N TRP A 37 0.38 12.47 -2.66
CA TRP A 37 0.94 12.95 -1.40
C TRP A 37 0.29 14.28 -0.99
N PRO A 38 -0.36 14.37 0.19
CA PRO A 38 -1.14 15.55 0.53
C PRO A 38 -0.27 16.78 0.76
N VAL A 39 -0.72 17.91 0.21
CA VAL A 39 -0.09 19.21 0.47
C VAL A 39 -0.04 19.47 1.98
N GLY A 40 1.16 19.79 2.46
CA GLY A 40 1.46 20.06 3.86
C GLY A 40 2.05 18.86 4.61
N TYR A 41 1.84 17.62 4.17
CA TYR A 41 2.45 16.47 4.83
C TYR A 41 3.95 16.45 4.52
N ARG A 42 4.79 16.13 5.51
CA ARG A 42 6.24 16.01 5.32
C ARG A 42 6.59 14.53 5.34
N GLU A 43 7.36 14.07 4.35
CA GLU A 43 7.78 12.67 4.33
C GLU A 43 8.58 12.29 5.58
N THR A 44 9.32 13.24 6.16
CA THR A 44 10.03 13.08 7.44
C THR A 44 9.12 12.81 8.65
N ASP A 45 7.81 13.06 8.54
CA ASP A 45 6.84 12.71 9.58
C ASP A 45 6.47 11.21 9.55
N PHE A 46 7.02 10.46 8.59
CA PHE A 46 6.78 9.03 8.39
C PHE A 46 8.12 8.29 8.26
N ALA A 47 8.12 7.01 8.62
CA ALA A 47 9.25 6.11 8.38
C ALA A 47 8.78 4.88 7.62
N GLN A 48 9.53 4.48 6.61
CA GLN A 48 9.35 3.19 5.97
C GLN A 48 9.79 2.08 6.94
N ILE A 49 8.97 1.04 7.06
CA ILE A 49 9.16 -0.06 8.02
C ILE A 49 9.17 -1.44 7.36
N GLY A 50 8.93 -1.50 6.04
CA GLY A 50 8.91 -2.75 5.29
C GLY A 50 8.40 -2.54 3.87
N THR A 51 8.31 -3.63 3.12
CA THR A 51 7.80 -3.64 1.75
C THR A 51 6.86 -4.81 1.51
N LEU A 52 5.82 -4.58 0.71
CA LEU A 52 4.96 -5.63 0.15
C LEU A 52 5.52 -6.16 -1.18
N GLY A 53 6.53 -5.51 -1.74
CA GLY A 53 7.23 -5.94 -2.94
C GLY A 53 8.01 -7.23 -2.70
N ARG A 54 7.47 -8.34 -3.21
CA ARG A 54 8.14 -9.65 -3.22
C ARG A 54 9.18 -9.75 -4.33
N HIS A 55 8.89 -9.12 -5.47
CA HIS A 55 9.69 -9.13 -6.69
C HIS A 55 10.19 -7.72 -7.01
N ALA A 56 11.16 -7.61 -7.92
CA ALA A 56 11.58 -6.31 -8.41
C ALA A 56 10.41 -5.64 -9.18
N PRO A 57 10.29 -4.30 -9.18
CA PRO A 57 9.17 -3.61 -9.84
C PRO A 57 8.97 -4.00 -11.30
N GLU A 58 10.06 -4.21 -12.04
CA GLU A 58 10.07 -4.64 -13.45
C GLU A 58 9.59 -6.08 -13.68
N GLU A 59 9.49 -6.89 -12.61
CA GLU A 59 8.98 -8.25 -12.66
C GLU A 59 7.58 -8.37 -12.07
N ALA A 60 7.02 -7.30 -11.50
CA ALA A 60 5.75 -7.33 -10.80
C ALA A 60 4.58 -7.09 -11.76
N ILE A 61 3.51 -7.87 -11.61
CA ILE A 61 2.31 -7.72 -12.47
C ILE A 61 1.67 -6.33 -12.34
N LEU A 62 1.01 -5.90 -13.42
CA LEU A 62 0.20 -4.69 -13.45
C LEU A 62 -1.31 -4.96 -13.28
N GLU A 63 -1.73 -6.21 -13.11
CA GLU A 63 -3.14 -6.56 -12.90
C GLU A 63 -3.65 -6.04 -11.54
N GLU A 64 -4.80 -5.36 -11.56
CA GLU A 64 -5.51 -4.89 -10.35
C GLU A 64 -6.56 -5.91 -9.90
N TYR A 65 -6.73 -6.07 -8.58
CA TYR A 65 -7.72 -6.98 -8.01
C TYR A 65 -9.01 -6.27 -7.56
N HIS A 66 -10.06 -6.34 -8.40
CA HIS A 66 -11.34 -5.65 -8.17
C HIS A 66 -12.58 -6.55 -8.40
N PRO A 67 -12.76 -7.64 -7.64
CA PRO A 67 -13.86 -8.60 -7.85
C PRO A 67 -15.27 -8.02 -7.63
N ALA A 68 -15.37 -6.91 -6.88
CA ALA A 68 -16.63 -6.23 -6.57
C ALA A 68 -16.88 -4.97 -7.42
N GLY A 69 -16.13 -4.79 -8.51
CA GLY A 69 -16.30 -3.63 -9.41
C GLY A 69 -15.79 -2.30 -8.83
N THR A 70 -14.93 -2.33 -7.81
CA THR A 70 -14.15 -1.16 -7.41
C THR A 70 -13.13 -0.78 -8.48
N HIS A 71 -12.48 0.37 -8.34
CA HIS A 71 -11.37 0.80 -9.19
C HIS A 71 -10.21 1.31 -8.33
N TYR A 72 -9.05 1.56 -8.95
CA TYR A 72 -7.85 2.08 -8.31
C TYR A 72 -8.11 3.20 -7.25
N TRP A 73 -8.87 4.23 -7.60
CA TRP A 73 -9.21 5.35 -6.70
C TRP A 73 -10.32 5.07 -5.66
N SER A 74 -10.93 3.89 -5.65
CA SER A 74 -12.04 3.59 -4.73
C SER A 74 -11.55 3.45 -3.29
N ASN A 75 -12.18 4.16 -2.35
CA ASN A 75 -11.88 4.01 -0.90
C ASN A 75 -12.07 2.58 -0.40
N ALA A 76 -13.05 1.86 -0.99
CA ALA A 76 -13.36 0.46 -0.66
C ALA A 76 -12.57 -0.56 -1.50
N ALA A 77 -11.62 -0.13 -2.35
CA ALA A 77 -10.80 -1.06 -3.13
C ALA A 77 -10.05 -2.04 -2.21
N PRO A 78 -10.04 -3.35 -2.51
CA PRO A 78 -9.25 -4.32 -1.75
C PRO A 78 -7.76 -3.95 -1.72
N ILE A 79 -7.11 -4.24 -0.59
CA ILE A 79 -5.65 -4.23 -0.44
C ILE A 79 -5.20 -5.68 -0.66
N ALA A 80 -4.76 -5.97 -1.89
CA ALA A 80 -4.39 -7.32 -2.34
C ALA A 80 -2.87 -7.38 -2.63
N PRO A 81 -2.01 -7.80 -1.67
CA PRO A 81 -0.55 -7.64 -1.76
C PRO A 81 0.14 -8.29 -2.97
N ARG A 82 -0.52 -9.23 -3.65
CA ARG A 82 0.01 -9.91 -4.85
C ARG A 82 -0.35 -9.22 -6.16
N PHE A 83 -1.08 -8.11 -6.12
CA PHE A 83 -1.62 -7.40 -7.28
C PHE A 83 -1.17 -5.93 -7.29
N HIS A 84 -1.26 -5.29 -8.45
CA HIS A 84 -0.97 -3.87 -8.58
C HIS A 84 -1.97 -3.02 -7.79
N PRO A 85 -1.55 -1.92 -7.13
CA PRO A 85 -0.16 -1.46 -6.95
C PRO A 85 0.54 -2.01 -5.69
N TYR A 86 -0.11 -2.92 -4.95
CA TYR A 86 0.37 -3.38 -3.64
C TYR A 86 1.61 -4.24 -3.73
N ASN A 87 1.74 -5.04 -4.79
CA ASN A 87 2.92 -5.87 -5.09
C ASN A 87 4.21 -5.05 -5.36
N GLN A 88 4.12 -3.73 -5.38
CA GLN A 88 5.24 -2.79 -5.48
C GLN A 88 5.21 -1.73 -4.35
N SER A 89 4.26 -1.86 -3.42
CA SER A 89 4.06 -0.88 -2.35
C SER A 89 4.99 -1.11 -1.18
N THR A 90 5.40 0.00 -0.56
CA THR A 90 6.14 0.04 0.70
C THR A 90 5.19 0.34 1.87
N LEU A 91 5.54 -0.17 3.05
CA LEU A 91 4.78 0.02 4.28
C LEU A 91 5.44 1.12 5.13
N TRP A 92 4.65 2.12 5.49
CA TRP A 92 5.11 3.32 6.19
C TRP A 92 4.35 3.50 7.50
N ARG A 93 5.04 4.06 8.49
CA ARG A 93 4.50 4.37 9.80
C ARG A 93 4.56 5.87 10.05
N CYS A 94 3.44 6.47 10.45
CA CYS A 94 3.44 7.83 10.98
C CYS A 94 4.22 7.87 12.30
N LEU A 95 5.23 8.74 12.40
CA LEU A 95 6.04 8.86 13.61
C LEU A 95 5.27 9.51 14.77
N GLY A 96 4.24 10.31 14.45
CA GLY A 96 3.43 11.00 15.45
C GLY A 96 2.42 10.12 16.19
N CYS A 97 1.75 9.19 15.50
CA CYS A 97 0.73 8.33 16.10
C CYS A 97 0.88 6.84 15.84
N GLN A 98 1.90 6.40 15.09
CA GLN A 98 2.17 5.00 14.75
C GLN A 98 1.17 4.33 13.78
N ARG A 99 0.17 5.05 13.24
CA ARG A 99 -0.69 4.53 12.17
C ARG A 99 0.11 4.19 10.91
N LEU A 100 -0.36 3.17 10.20
CA LEU A 100 0.30 2.60 9.04
C LEU A 100 -0.36 3.04 7.73
N TYR A 101 0.48 3.22 6.73
CA TYR A 101 0.13 3.68 5.39
C TYR A 101 0.91 2.87 4.36
N LEU A 102 0.30 2.68 3.19
CA LEU A 102 0.96 2.13 2.02
C LEU A 102 1.39 3.27 1.12
N ARG A 103 2.55 3.10 0.46
CA ARG A 103 3.04 4.02 -0.56
C ARG A 103 3.56 3.26 -1.76
N HIS A 104 3.30 3.77 -2.95
CA HIS A 104 4.01 3.38 -4.15
C HIS A 104 4.22 4.61 -5.01
N ASN A 105 5.07 4.48 -6.02
CA ASN A 105 5.17 5.47 -7.07
C ASN A 105 4.33 5.02 -8.26
N ASP A 106 3.59 5.94 -8.82
CA ASP A 106 2.90 5.79 -10.09
C ASP A 106 3.83 6.37 -11.16
N ASP A 107 4.60 5.48 -11.79
CA ASP A 107 5.68 5.82 -12.72
C ASP A 107 5.12 5.99 -14.14
N GLY A 108 4.82 7.25 -14.50
CA GLY A 108 4.55 7.63 -15.88
C GLY A 108 5.84 7.83 -16.67
N ALA A 109 5.76 7.87 -18.00
CA ALA A 109 6.92 7.98 -18.90
C ALA A 109 7.87 9.17 -18.61
N TYR A 110 7.39 10.21 -17.93
CA TYR A 110 8.16 11.43 -17.64
C TYR A 110 8.06 11.93 -16.19
N HIS A 111 7.20 11.30 -15.37
CA HIS A 111 6.90 11.78 -14.03
C HIS A 111 6.68 10.63 -13.07
N VAL A 112 7.31 10.73 -11.90
CA VAL A 112 7.07 9.86 -10.74
C VAL A 112 6.01 10.55 -9.87
N ALA A 113 4.84 9.92 -9.72
CA ALA A 113 3.78 10.46 -8.89
C ALA A 113 3.65 9.63 -7.60
N PRO A 114 4.19 10.10 -6.44
CA PRO A 114 4.09 9.35 -5.19
C PRO A 114 2.65 9.30 -4.70
N ARG A 115 2.24 8.11 -4.28
CA ARG A 115 0.91 7.82 -3.76
C ARG A 115 0.97 7.41 -2.30
N ILE A 116 -0.11 7.66 -1.58
CA ILE A 116 -0.31 7.23 -0.20
C ILE A 116 -1.74 6.74 0.01
N ARG A 117 -1.89 5.71 0.83
CA ARG A 117 -3.18 5.15 1.28
C ARG A 117 -3.06 4.67 2.72
N LEU A 118 -4.11 4.85 3.53
CA LEU A 118 -4.21 4.32 4.88
C LEU A 118 -4.30 2.78 4.84
N LEU A 119 -3.53 2.10 5.69
CA LEU A 119 -3.63 0.65 5.81
C LEU A 119 -4.86 0.28 6.65
N GLN A 120 -5.95 -0.10 5.98
CA GLN A 120 -7.20 -0.49 6.62
C GLN A 120 -7.31 -2.02 6.72
N PRO A 121 -7.35 -2.62 7.92
CA PRO A 121 -7.34 -4.07 8.08
C PRO A 121 -8.53 -4.76 7.41
N ALA A 122 -9.71 -4.12 7.45
CA ALA A 122 -10.94 -4.65 6.85
C ALA A 122 -10.88 -4.81 5.33
N LEU A 123 -9.92 -4.17 4.65
CA LEU A 123 -9.77 -4.25 3.19
C LEU A 123 -8.63 -5.18 2.76
N ILE A 124 -7.86 -5.75 3.69
CA ILE A 124 -6.74 -6.64 3.37
C ILE A 124 -7.26 -8.03 2.98
N VAL A 125 -6.95 -8.44 1.76
CA VAL A 125 -7.31 -9.75 1.22
C VAL A 125 -6.06 -10.55 0.86
N ASP A 126 -6.09 -11.86 1.09
CA ASP A 126 -5.08 -12.80 0.60
C ASP A 126 -5.58 -13.45 -0.69
N ALA A 127 -5.76 -12.63 -1.72
CA ALA A 127 -6.15 -13.10 -3.04
C ALA A 127 -4.94 -13.81 -3.68
N ALA A 128 -5.15 -15.04 -4.15
CA ALA A 128 -4.13 -15.77 -4.89
C ALA A 128 -3.98 -15.20 -6.31
N HIS A 129 -2.74 -15.13 -6.78
CA HIS A 129 -2.42 -14.88 -8.20
C HIS A 129 -1.62 -16.08 -8.71
N ALA A 130 -1.85 -16.52 -9.96
CA ALA A 130 -1.25 -17.74 -10.51
C ALA A 130 0.29 -17.74 -10.45
N ASN A 131 0.90 -16.57 -10.62
CA ASN A 131 2.35 -16.36 -10.56
C ASN A 131 2.82 -15.64 -9.29
N ASP A 132 2.02 -15.65 -8.22
CA ASP A 132 2.33 -14.97 -6.95
C ASP A 132 2.70 -13.47 -7.09
N GLY A 133 2.11 -12.79 -8.07
CA GLY A 133 2.37 -11.38 -8.36
C GLY A 133 3.55 -11.08 -9.27
N ARG A 134 4.20 -12.11 -9.84
CA ARG A 134 5.27 -11.97 -10.85
C ARG A 134 4.73 -12.04 -12.28
N GLU A 135 5.22 -11.19 -13.18
CA GLU A 135 4.98 -11.30 -14.61
C GLU A 135 5.52 -12.65 -15.14
N ALA A 136 4.76 -13.27 -16.04
CA ALA A 136 5.23 -14.48 -16.70
C ALA A 136 6.39 -14.09 -17.64
N THR A 137 7.55 -14.72 -17.49
CA THR A 137 8.64 -14.54 -18.46
C THR A 137 8.18 -15.08 -19.80
N VAL A 138 7.93 -14.19 -20.77
CA VAL A 138 7.71 -14.59 -22.16
C VAL A 138 9.01 -15.24 -22.63
N THR A 139 8.99 -16.56 -22.79
CA THR A 139 10.09 -17.35 -23.37
C THR A 139 9.96 -17.35 -24.88
#